data_AF-A0A4E0RBJ3-F1
#
_entry.id   AF-A0A4E0RBJ3-F1
#
_cell.length_a   1.000
_cell.length_b   1.000
_cell.length_c   1.000
_cell.angle_alpha   90.00
_cell.angle_beta   90.00
_cell.angle_gamma   90.00
#
_symmetry.space_group_name_H-M   'P 1'
#
loop_
_entity.id
_entity.type
_entity.pdbx_description
1 polymer ?
#
loop_
_entity_poly.entity_id
_entity_poly.type
_entity_poly.pdbx_seq_one_letter_code
_entity_poly.pdbx_strand_id
1 'polypeptide(L)'
;MDAVAQSLWAKNNDAEISRTVGQQVGMMSSAWEHRIPELLFTDDEHPGEAVSAVKALAIASAEGQRIYQVTQENVNAVLPVLNISTEVKDEIRAAVAVGQVATVSQENISVGGWTGVGYIIADPETGAGAYRISGGSNGAWLISALAGTYAALGLILMTAVLEAGLMLFVGFLVVGFYNVMLGQTFAERFNLASLFLGLLDFTLFMFIAAGVLSITTSLLIVLSIIVVVTTLLSNALALRILPFRRFFAYTIKNGKITYKPIFLGQSFYI
;
A
#
# COMPACT_ATOMS: atom_id res chain seq x y z
N MET A 1 -10.64 -6.54 0.63
CA MET A 1 -11.39 -7.81 0.67
C MET A 1 -12.13 -7.84 1.98
N ASP A 2 -13.44 -8.11 1.92
CA ASP A 2 -14.37 -7.95 3.04
C ASP A 2 -14.13 -9.00 4.12
N ALA A 3 -13.76 -8.56 5.31
CA ALA A 3 -14.04 -9.32 6.51
C ALA A 3 -15.51 -9.06 6.85
N VAL A 4 -16.40 -10.03 6.57
CA VAL A 4 -17.79 -9.92 7.02
C VAL A 4 -17.78 -10.11 8.53
N ALA A 5 -17.83 -9.00 9.27
CA ALA A 5 -18.03 -9.02 10.71
C ALA A 5 -19.46 -9.51 10.98
N GLN A 6 -19.59 -10.77 11.38
CA GLN A 6 -20.89 -11.37 11.68
C GLN A 6 -21.11 -11.39 13.18
N SER A 7 -22.18 -10.72 13.64
CA SER A 7 -22.68 -10.91 15.00
C SER A 7 -23.46 -12.22 15.05
N LEU A 8 -22.78 -13.29 15.45
CA LEU A 8 -23.38 -14.62 15.61
C LEU A 8 -23.73 -14.83 17.08
N TRP A 9 -25.00 -14.69 17.41
CA TRP A 9 -25.53 -14.97 18.74
C TRP A 9 -26.41 -16.21 18.68
N ALA A 10 -26.06 -17.24 19.45
CA ALA A 10 -26.95 -18.35 19.69
C ALA A 10 -28.04 -17.91 20.68
N LYS A 11 -29.30 -18.34 20.46
CA LYS A 11 -30.45 -18.01 21.32
C LYS A 11 -30.19 -18.35 22.81
N ASN A 12 -29.36 -19.35 23.08
CA ASN A 12 -28.98 -19.80 24.43
C ASN A 12 -27.55 -19.38 24.83
N ASN A 13 -26.92 -18.47 24.08
CA ASN A 13 -25.52 -18.07 24.24
C ASN A 13 -24.52 -19.26 24.19
N ASP A 14 -24.87 -20.30 23.44
CA ASP A 14 -24.02 -21.46 23.22
C ASP A 14 -22.92 -21.14 22.18
N ALA A 15 -21.67 -21.14 22.65
CA ALA A 15 -20.51 -20.82 21.84
C ALA A 15 -20.25 -21.84 20.72
N GLU A 16 -20.61 -23.12 20.91
CA GLU A 16 -20.41 -24.15 19.90
C GLU A 16 -21.34 -23.96 18.68
N ILE A 17 -22.57 -23.54 18.96
CA ILE A 17 -23.55 -23.20 17.92
C ILE A 17 -23.08 -21.99 17.14
N SER A 18 -22.66 -20.91 17.82
CA SER A 18 -22.13 -19.72 17.16
C SER A 18 -20.91 -20.03 16.29
N ARG A 19 -19.98 -20.85 16.78
CA ARG A 19 -18.79 -21.29 16.03
C ARG A 19 -19.16 -22.06 14.77
N THR A 20 -20.07 -23.03 14.89
CA THR A 20 -20.51 -23.88 13.77
C THR A 20 -21.22 -23.07 12.70
N VAL A 21 -22.13 -22.18 13.11
CA VAL A 21 -22.85 -21.30 12.19
C VAL A 21 -21.88 -20.36 11.48
N GLY A 22 -20.90 -19.78 12.18
CA GLY A 22 -19.90 -18.91 11.56
C GLY A 22 -19.05 -19.59 10.51
N GLN A 23 -18.63 -20.83 10.78
CA GLN A 23 -17.94 -21.65 9.79
C GLN A 23 -18.83 -21.95 8.57
N GLN A 24 -20.10 -22.32 8.77
CA GLN A 24 -21.04 -22.59 7.69
C GLN A 24 -21.31 -21.36 6.81
N VAL A 25 -21.56 -20.20 7.44
CA VAL A 25 -21.80 -18.96 6.70
C VAL A 25 -20.55 -18.52 5.96
N GLY A 26 -19.36 -18.62 6.57
CA GLY A 26 -18.10 -18.30 5.91
C GLY A 26 -17.84 -19.18 4.68
N MET A 27 -18.01 -20.50 4.81
CA MET A 27 -17.89 -21.44 3.69
C MET A 27 -18.88 -21.12 2.58
N MET A 28 -20.15 -20.86 2.94
CA MET A 28 -21.18 -20.54 1.97
C MET A 28 -20.90 -19.22 1.27
N SER A 29 -20.55 -18.15 2.00
CA SER A 29 -20.17 -16.85 1.44
C SER A 29 -19.01 -16.99 0.46
N SER A 30 -17.95 -17.70 0.83
CA SER A 30 -16.82 -17.96 -0.06
C SER A 30 -17.23 -18.82 -1.27
N ALA A 31 -18.23 -19.68 -1.16
CA ALA A 31 -18.77 -20.39 -2.33
C ALA A 31 -19.53 -19.45 -3.28
N TRP A 32 -20.32 -18.52 -2.75
CA TRP A 32 -21.03 -17.52 -3.57
C TRP A 32 -20.07 -16.57 -4.31
N GLU A 33 -18.91 -16.27 -3.74
CA GLU A 33 -17.88 -15.41 -4.35
C GLU A 33 -17.37 -15.91 -5.71
N HIS A 34 -17.36 -17.23 -5.95
CA HIS A 34 -17.06 -17.76 -7.29
C HIS A 34 -18.32 -18.06 -8.10
N ARG A 35 -19.36 -18.60 -7.45
CA ARG A 35 -20.52 -19.14 -8.17
C ARG A 35 -21.40 -18.06 -8.79
N ILE A 36 -21.56 -16.90 -8.15
CA ILE A 36 -22.36 -15.80 -8.72
C ILE A 36 -21.69 -15.24 -9.99
N PRO A 37 -20.39 -14.89 -9.98
CA PRO A 37 -19.71 -14.47 -11.20
C PRO A 37 -19.78 -15.50 -12.32
N GLU A 38 -19.62 -16.80 -12.02
CA GLU A 38 -19.75 -17.86 -13.03
C GLU A 38 -21.14 -17.86 -13.65
N LEU A 39 -22.21 -17.84 -12.84
CA LEU A 39 -23.58 -17.78 -13.36
C LEU A 39 -23.89 -16.52 -14.18
N LEU A 40 -23.23 -15.39 -13.88
CA LEU A 40 -23.50 -14.11 -14.53
C LEU A 40 -22.65 -13.86 -15.78
N PHE A 41 -21.46 -14.43 -15.85
CA PHE A 41 -20.46 -14.08 -16.86
C PHE A 41 -19.91 -15.27 -17.65
N THR A 42 -20.47 -16.47 -17.45
CA THR A 42 -20.04 -17.68 -18.16
C THR A 42 -21.25 -18.41 -18.73
N ASP A 43 -21.10 -18.94 -19.94
CA ASP A 43 -22.08 -19.77 -20.64
C ASP A 43 -21.33 -20.77 -21.55
N ASP A 44 -22.07 -21.63 -22.25
CA ASP A 44 -21.49 -22.66 -23.14
C ASP A 44 -20.61 -22.05 -24.26
N GLU A 45 -20.85 -20.78 -24.62
CA GLU A 45 -20.18 -20.06 -25.70
C GLU A 45 -18.99 -19.21 -25.16
N HIS A 46 -18.98 -18.90 -23.86
CA HIS A 46 -17.97 -18.12 -23.14
C HIS A 46 -17.59 -18.81 -21.81
N PRO A 47 -16.75 -19.86 -21.86
CA PRO A 47 -16.31 -20.55 -20.66
C PRO A 47 -15.39 -19.63 -19.82
N GLY A 48 -15.63 -19.59 -18.52
CA GLY A 48 -14.80 -18.91 -17.54
C GLY A 48 -14.91 -19.56 -16.18
N GLU A 49 -13.89 -19.41 -15.34
CA GLU A 49 -13.93 -19.92 -13.98
C GLU A 49 -13.55 -18.80 -13.01
N ALA A 50 -14.38 -18.61 -11.99
CA ALA A 50 -14.04 -17.79 -10.85
C ALA A 50 -13.37 -18.67 -9.79
N VAL A 51 -12.61 -18.03 -8.90
CA VAL A 51 -11.86 -18.70 -7.85
C VAL A 51 -12.23 -18.09 -6.51
N SER A 52 -12.45 -18.95 -5.52
CA SER A 52 -12.56 -18.57 -4.11
C SER A 52 -11.76 -19.53 -3.24
N ALA A 53 -11.60 -19.21 -1.96
CA ALA A 53 -10.82 -20.03 -1.03
C ALA A 53 -11.38 -21.46 -0.93
N VAL A 54 -12.70 -21.60 -0.80
CA VAL A 54 -13.37 -22.91 -0.69
C VAL A 54 -13.24 -23.70 -1.99
N LYS A 55 -13.45 -23.07 -3.16
CA LYS A 55 -13.27 -23.75 -4.45
C LYS A 55 -11.83 -24.20 -4.65
N ALA A 56 -10.87 -23.35 -4.30
CA ALA A 56 -9.46 -23.68 -4.44
C ALA A 56 -9.04 -24.85 -3.52
N LEU A 57 -9.48 -24.87 -2.26
CA LEU A 57 -9.24 -26.01 -1.37
C LEU A 57 -9.93 -27.29 -1.86
N ALA A 58 -11.14 -27.18 -2.42
CA ALA A 58 -11.84 -28.32 -2.99
C ALA A 58 -11.11 -28.90 -4.21
N ILE A 59 -10.60 -28.04 -5.09
CA ILE A 59 -9.81 -28.46 -6.26
C ILE A 59 -8.49 -29.09 -5.82
N ALA A 60 -7.76 -28.48 -4.88
CA ALA A 60 -6.53 -29.05 -4.34
C ALA A 60 -6.77 -30.45 -3.74
N SER A 61 -7.87 -30.63 -3.01
CA SER A 61 -8.28 -31.93 -2.46
C SER A 61 -8.61 -32.94 -3.57
N ALA A 62 -9.32 -32.52 -4.63
CA ALA A 62 -9.65 -33.36 -5.78
C ALA A 62 -8.41 -33.77 -6.61
N GLU A 63 -7.39 -32.91 -6.66
CA GLU A 63 -6.08 -33.19 -7.26
C GLU A 63 -5.19 -34.12 -6.38
N GLY A 64 -5.68 -34.52 -5.20
CA GLY A 64 -4.95 -35.38 -4.28
C GLY A 64 -3.90 -34.65 -3.44
N GLN A 65 -3.90 -33.31 -3.44
CA GLN A 65 -3.01 -32.53 -2.59
C GLN A 65 -3.41 -32.69 -1.12
N ARG A 66 -2.40 -32.72 -0.25
CA ARG A 66 -2.66 -32.70 1.19
C ARG A 66 -3.14 -31.33 1.62
N ILE A 67 -4.25 -31.29 2.36
CA ILE A 67 -4.73 -30.09 3.06
C ILE A 67 -4.17 -30.11 4.47
N TYR A 68 -3.46 -29.06 4.86
CA TYR A 68 -2.85 -28.92 6.17
C TYR A 68 -3.68 -28.00 7.07
N GLN A 69 -3.83 -28.40 8.33
CA GLN A 69 -4.14 -27.46 9.41
C GLN A 69 -2.84 -27.01 10.06
N VAL A 70 -2.59 -25.71 10.01
CA VAL A 70 -1.42 -25.06 10.58
C VAL A 70 -1.83 -24.38 11.88
N THR A 71 -1.15 -24.75 12.96
CA THR A 71 -1.31 -24.21 14.31
C THR A 71 0.03 -23.67 14.81
N GLN A 72 0.02 -22.98 15.95
CA GLN A 72 1.25 -22.49 16.57
C GLN A 72 2.27 -23.60 16.86
N GLU A 73 1.80 -24.81 17.15
CA GLU A 73 2.64 -25.97 17.49
C GLU A 73 3.37 -26.55 16.28
N ASN A 74 2.72 -26.55 15.11
CA ASN A 74 3.23 -27.25 13.92
C ASN A 74 3.73 -26.31 12.81
N VAL A 75 3.53 -24.99 12.95
CA VAL A 75 3.85 -23.99 11.91
C VAL A 75 5.28 -24.10 11.39
N ASN A 76 6.25 -24.33 12.27
CA ASN A 76 7.67 -24.42 11.91
C ASN A 76 8.01 -25.72 11.14
N ALA A 77 7.20 -26.76 11.29
CA ALA A 77 7.34 -28.01 10.55
C ALA A 77 6.55 -27.98 9.23
N VAL A 78 5.37 -27.36 9.22
CA VAL A 78 4.46 -27.37 8.06
C VAL A 78 4.83 -26.31 7.02
N LEU A 79 5.08 -25.04 7.41
CA LEU A 79 5.33 -23.98 6.42
C LEU A 79 6.51 -24.22 5.47
N PRO A 80 7.63 -24.85 5.90
CA PRO A 80 8.74 -25.14 4.99
C PRO A 80 8.38 -26.15 3.89
N VAL A 81 7.46 -27.08 4.15
CA VAL A 81 7.06 -28.12 3.18
C VAL A 81 6.00 -27.66 2.18
N LEU A 82 5.32 -26.55 2.44
CA LEU A 82 4.33 -25.99 1.52
C LEU A 82 5.02 -25.29 0.33
N ASN A 83 4.64 -25.65 -0.89
CA ASN A 83 5.11 -25.02 -2.12
C ASN A 83 4.16 -23.88 -2.54
N ILE A 84 4.12 -22.84 -1.71
CA ILE A 84 3.22 -21.68 -1.84
C ILE A 84 4.01 -20.37 -1.69
N SER A 85 3.41 -19.23 -2.04
CA SER A 85 4.09 -17.92 -2.01
C SER A 85 4.52 -17.50 -0.60
N THR A 86 5.62 -16.75 -0.51
CA THR A 86 6.17 -16.28 0.77
C THR A 86 5.18 -15.39 1.52
N GLU A 87 4.41 -14.56 0.81
CA GLU A 87 3.41 -13.67 1.41
C GLU A 87 2.34 -14.46 2.17
N VAL A 88 1.88 -15.59 1.60
CA VAL A 88 0.90 -16.46 2.25
C VAL A 88 1.53 -17.14 3.48
N LYS A 89 2.78 -17.59 3.38
CA LYS A 89 3.49 -18.21 4.52
C LYS A 89 3.64 -17.23 5.69
N ASP A 90 3.98 -15.98 5.39
CA ASP A 90 4.17 -14.94 6.41
C ASP A 90 2.85 -14.56 7.07
N GLU A 91 1.77 -14.47 6.30
CA GLU A 91 0.43 -14.23 6.84
C GLU A 91 -0.02 -15.37 7.75
N ILE A 92 0.12 -16.62 7.32
CA ILE A 92 -0.22 -17.79 8.14
C ILE A 92 0.61 -17.77 9.43
N ARG A 93 1.92 -17.46 9.35
CA ARG A 93 2.78 -17.36 10.53
C ARG A 93 2.31 -16.28 11.51
N ALA A 94 1.88 -15.12 11.01
CA ALA A 94 1.37 -14.04 11.84
C ALA A 94 0.02 -14.42 12.50
N ALA A 95 -0.88 -15.07 11.75
CA ALA A 95 -2.17 -15.50 12.25
C ALA A 95 -2.05 -16.57 13.36
N VAL A 96 -1.23 -17.60 13.14
CA VAL A 96 -1.05 -18.66 14.14
C VAL A 96 -0.30 -18.16 15.39
N ALA A 97 0.51 -17.10 15.27
CA ALA A 97 1.16 -16.48 16.42
C ALA A 97 0.18 -15.80 17.39
N VAL A 98 -1.02 -15.43 16.93
CA VAL A 98 -2.10 -14.88 17.76
C VAL A 98 -3.18 -15.92 18.10
N GLY A 99 -2.87 -17.21 17.98
CA GLY A 99 -3.76 -18.31 18.39
C GLY A 99 -4.77 -18.76 17.33
N GLN A 100 -4.72 -18.23 16.11
CA GLN A 100 -5.59 -18.68 15.02
C GLN A 100 -5.09 -19.99 14.40
N VAL A 101 -5.99 -20.67 13.67
CA VAL A 101 -5.70 -21.90 12.94
C VAL A 101 -5.86 -21.65 11.44
N ALA A 102 -4.84 -21.97 10.65
CA ALA A 102 -4.91 -21.84 9.20
C ALA A 102 -5.18 -23.19 8.52
N THR A 103 -6.00 -23.22 7.47
CA THR A 103 -6.20 -24.38 6.60
C THR A 103 -5.73 -24.04 5.19
N VAL A 104 -4.78 -24.79 4.62
CA VAL A 104 -4.13 -24.48 3.34
C VAL A 104 -3.71 -25.76 2.60
N SER A 105 -3.69 -25.74 1.26
CA SER A 105 -3.17 -26.84 0.44
C SER A 105 -1.64 -26.89 0.41
N GLN A 106 -1.10 -28.07 0.11
CA GLN A 106 0.35 -28.29 0.01
C GLN A 106 1.00 -27.43 -1.08
N GLU A 107 0.36 -27.30 -2.24
CA GLU A 107 0.90 -26.61 -3.41
C GLU A 107 -0.16 -25.69 -4.04
N ASN A 108 0.29 -24.86 -4.98
CA ASN A 108 -0.60 -24.06 -5.81
C ASN A 108 -1.45 -24.95 -6.73
N ILE A 109 -2.70 -24.55 -6.96
CA ILE A 109 -3.57 -25.11 -8.01
C ILE A 109 -3.60 -24.16 -9.21
N SER A 110 -4.15 -24.63 -10.34
CA SER A 110 -4.41 -23.79 -11.51
C SER A 110 -5.86 -23.92 -12.00
N VAL A 111 -6.58 -22.80 -12.06
CA VAL A 111 -8.04 -22.75 -12.35
C VAL A 111 -8.32 -21.49 -13.16
N GLY A 112 -8.99 -21.60 -14.31
CA GLY A 112 -9.36 -20.43 -15.12
C GLY A 112 -8.24 -19.44 -15.46
N GLY A 113 -6.98 -19.89 -15.57
CA GLY A 113 -5.81 -19.04 -15.80
C GLY A 113 -5.26 -18.31 -14.56
N TRP A 114 -5.82 -18.57 -13.36
CA TRP A 114 -5.23 -18.20 -12.08
C TRP A 114 -4.42 -19.37 -11.51
N THR A 115 -3.24 -19.07 -10.97
CA THR A 115 -2.39 -20.05 -10.26
C THR A 115 -2.12 -19.53 -8.85
N GLY A 116 -2.42 -20.33 -7.84
CA GLY A 116 -2.29 -19.94 -6.44
C GLY A 116 -2.92 -20.92 -5.46
N VAL A 117 -3.09 -20.50 -4.22
CA VAL A 117 -3.75 -21.27 -3.16
C VAL A 117 -4.94 -20.54 -2.55
N GLY A 118 -5.98 -21.31 -2.23
CA GLY A 118 -6.99 -20.89 -1.27
C GLY A 118 -6.56 -21.28 0.13
N TYR A 119 -6.77 -20.40 1.10
CA TYR A 119 -6.49 -20.68 2.50
C TYR A 119 -7.52 -20.02 3.41
N ILE A 120 -7.75 -20.62 4.57
CA ILE A 120 -8.70 -20.14 5.57
C ILE A 120 -7.90 -19.86 6.84
N ILE A 121 -8.08 -18.69 7.45
CA ILE A 121 -7.55 -18.38 8.78
C ILE A 121 -8.75 -18.24 9.71
N ALA A 122 -8.91 -19.16 10.64
CA ALA A 122 -10.05 -19.19 11.55
C ALA A 122 -9.59 -19.03 13.00
N ASP A 123 -10.36 -18.27 13.77
CA ASP A 123 -10.28 -18.25 15.22
C ASP A 123 -11.00 -19.51 15.76
N PRO A 124 -10.29 -20.41 16.45
CA PRO A 124 -10.88 -21.63 16.99
C PRO A 124 -11.91 -21.36 18.11
N GLU A 125 -11.83 -20.23 18.81
CA GLU A 125 -12.71 -19.89 19.93
C GLU A 125 -14.05 -19.32 19.43
N THR A 126 -14.01 -18.42 18.45
CA THR A 126 -15.21 -17.71 17.97
C THR A 126 -15.81 -18.33 16.71
N GLY A 127 -15.03 -19.10 15.94
CA GLY A 127 -15.43 -19.64 14.63
C GLY A 127 -15.45 -18.60 13.52
N ALA A 128 -15.08 -17.35 13.82
CA ALA A 128 -14.84 -16.34 12.80
C ALA A 128 -13.64 -16.75 11.94
N GLY A 129 -13.74 -16.57 10.62
CA GLY A 129 -12.65 -16.94 9.73
C GLY A 129 -12.56 -16.06 8.50
N ALA A 130 -11.33 -15.76 8.10
CA ALA A 130 -11.00 -15.11 6.84
C ALA A 130 -10.76 -16.18 5.77
N TYR A 131 -11.52 -16.10 4.67
CA TYR A 131 -11.41 -17.00 3.52
C TYR A 131 -10.65 -16.26 2.42
N ARG A 132 -9.46 -16.74 2.07
CA ARG A 132 -8.50 -15.99 1.27
C ARG A 132 -7.99 -16.77 0.06
N ILE A 133 -7.60 -16.03 -0.98
CA ILE A 133 -6.86 -16.56 -2.14
C ILE A 133 -5.54 -15.83 -2.29
N SER A 134 -4.49 -16.55 -2.66
CA SER A 134 -3.18 -15.95 -2.91
C SER A 134 -3.22 -15.01 -4.11
N GLY A 135 -2.43 -13.94 -4.07
CA GLY A 135 -2.42 -12.90 -5.11
C GLY A 135 -3.60 -11.91 -5.03
N GLY A 136 -4.51 -12.07 -4.06
CA GLY A 136 -5.50 -11.05 -3.74
C GLY A 136 -4.83 -9.82 -3.13
N SER A 137 -5.04 -8.64 -3.73
CA SER A 137 -4.52 -7.39 -3.17
C SER A 137 -5.19 -7.10 -1.82
N ASN A 138 -4.41 -7.16 -0.74
CA ASN A 138 -4.82 -6.59 0.53
C ASN A 138 -5.12 -5.10 0.35
N GLY A 139 -6.28 -4.63 0.79
CA GLY A 139 -6.69 -3.22 0.70
C GLY A 139 -5.73 -2.23 1.41
N ALA A 140 -4.72 -2.75 2.11
CA ALA A 140 -3.62 -1.99 2.71
C ALA A 140 -2.77 -1.20 1.69
N TRP A 141 -2.79 -1.55 0.40
CA TRP A 141 -2.01 -0.81 -0.62
C TRP A 141 -2.42 0.67 -0.71
N LEU A 142 -3.73 0.96 -0.62
CA LEU A 142 -4.22 2.34 -0.66
C LEU A 142 -3.79 3.13 0.59
N ILE A 143 -3.80 2.47 1.75
CA ILE A 143 -3.44 3.07 3.04
C ILE A 143 -1.94 3.38 3.09
N SER A 144 -1.10 2.45 2.62
CA SER A 144 0.35 2.65 2.54
C SER A 144 0.75 3.74 1.55
N ALA A 145 0.07 3.82 0.40
CA ALA A 145 0.30 4.89 -0.59
C ALA A 145 -0.06 6.27 -0.03
N LEU A 146 -1.21 6.39 0.64
CA LEU A 146 -1.64 7.62 1.28
C LEU A 146 -0.70 8.04 2.42
N ALA A 147 -0.30 7.12 3.28
CA ALA A 147 0.66 7.38 4.36
C ALA A 147 2.01 7.90 3.83
N GLY A 148 2.52 7.31 2.74
CA GLY A 148 3.74 7.76 2.08
C GLY A 148 3.61 9.19 1.53
N THR A 149 2.47 9.53 0.92
CA THR A 149 2.24 10.90 0.43
C THR A 149 2.14 11.93 1.56
N TYR A 150 1.48 11.61 2.67
CA TYR A 150 1.38 12.53 3.80
C TYR A 150 2.73 12.75 4.50
N ALA A 151 3.56 11.70 4.61
CA ALA A 151 4.92 11.82 5.15
C ALA A 151 5.80 12.74 4.27
N ALA A 152 5.71 12.60 2.94
CA ALA A 152 6.44 13.46 2.01
C ALA A 152 6.00 14.93 2.11
N LEU A 153 4.69 15.20 2.17
CA LEU A 153 4.16 16.56 2.36
C LEU A 153 4.58 17.15 3.71
N GLY A 154 4.58 16.35 4.77
CA GLY A 154 5.07 16.78 6.09
C GLY A 154 6.54 17.20 6.07
N LEU A 155 7.39 16.45 5.38
CA LEU A 155 8.81 16.77 5.24
C LEU A 155 9.04 18.08 4.45
N ILE A 156 8.25 18.31 3.39
CA ILE A 156 8.29 19.55 2.60
C ILE A 156 7.86 20.76 3.46
N LEU A 157 6.82 20.60 4.28
CA LEU A 157 6.36 21.67 5.17
C LEU A 157 7.38 21.97 6.29
N MET A 158 7.97 20.94 6.90
CA MET A 158 8.99 21.12 7.95
C MET A 158 10.24 21.83 7.42
N THR A 159 10.68 21.49 6.20
CA THR A 159 11.83 22.15 5.57
C THR A 159 11.54 23.61 5.25
N ALA A 160 10.36 23.93 4.71
CA ALA A 160 9.96 25.32 4.47
C ALA A 160 9.93 26.18 5.74
N VAL A 161 9.46 25.62 6.87
CA VAL A 161 9.43 26.32 8.17
C VAL A 161 10.86 26.58 8.69
N LEU A 162 11.75 25.61 8.59
CA LEU A 162 13.15 25.76 9.00
C LEU A 162 13.87 26.82 8.17
N GLU A 163 13.62 26.86 6.86
CA GLU A 163 14.19 27.86 5.95
C GLU A 163 13.69 29.28 6.26
N ALA A 164 12.39 29.44 6.50
CA ALA A 164 11.82 30.72 6.91
C ALA A 164 12.43 31.22 8.23
N GLY A 165 12.63 30.31 9.19
CA GLY A 165 13.29 30.61 10.46
C GLY A 165 14.75 31.05 10.28
N LEU A 166 15.49 30.37 9.40
CA LEU A 166 16.88 30.73 9.10
C LEU A 166 16.99 32.08 8.39
N MET A 167 16.09 32.39 7.45
CA MET A 167 16.05 33.70 6.78
C MET A 167 15.80 34.84 7.77
N LEU A 168 14.86 34.65 8.70
CA LEU A 168 14.58 35.65 9.73
C LEU A 168 15.80 35.84 10.65
N PHE A 169 16.43 34.74 11.09
CA PHE A 169 17.62 34.80 11.93
C PHE A 169 18.79 35.53 11.25
N VAL A 170 19.08 35.22 9.99
CA VAL A 170 20.11 35.92 9.21
C VAL A 170 19.75 37.40 9.05
N GLY A 171 18.48 37.72 8.77
CA GLY A 171 18.00 39.10 8.69
C GLY A 171 18.25 39.89 9.97
N PHE A 172 18.00 39.29 11.14
CA PHE A 172 18.30 39.93 12.43
C PHE A 172 19.80 40.19 12.63
N LEU A 173 20.67 39.25 12.26
CA LEU A 173 22.12 39.44 12.34
C LEU A 173 22.62 40.55 11.42
N VAL A 174 22.07 40.62 10.19
CA VAL A 174 22.40 41.66 9.21
C VAL A 174 22.02 43.05 9.74
N VAL A 175 20.80 43.18 10.25
CA VAL A 175 20.33 44.45 10.83
C VAL A 175 21.16 44.83 12.05
N GLY A 176 21.47 43.88 12.94
CA GLY A 176 22.32 44.11 14.11
C GLY A 176 23.71 44.60 13.73
N PHE A 177 24.36 43.93 12.76
CA PHE A 177 25.67 44.31 12.26
C PHE A 177 25.67 45.70 11.61
N TYR A 178 24.67 46.01 10.79
CA TYR A 178 24.52 47.32 10.16
C TYR A 178 24.39 48.45 11.19
N ASN A 179 23.63 48.24 12.27
CA ASN A 179 23.50 49.22 13.35
C ASN A 179 24.81 49.44 14.12
N VAL A 180 25.62 48.40 14.32
CA VAL A 180 26.96 48.51 14.95
C VAL A 180 27.92 49.30 14.05
N MET A 181 27.94 49.01 12.74
CA MET A 181 28.74 49.74 11.76
C MET A 181 28.34 51.23 11.71
N LEU A 182 27.03 51.52 11.65
CA LEU A 182 26.54 52.91 11.72
C LEU A 182 26.99 53.60 13.01
N GLY A 183 26.91 52.92 14.16
CA GLY A 183 27.37 53.45 15.45
C GLY A 183 28.87 53.79 15.47
N GLN A 184 29.71 52.97 14.83
CA GLN A 184 31.15 53.22 14.69
C GLN A 184 31.44 54.43 13.79
N THR A 185 30.73 54.57 12.66
CA THR A 185 30.87 55.73 11.76
C THR A 185 30.36 57.05 12.34
N PHE A 186 29.54 57.01 13.40
CA PHE A 186 29.10 58.21 14.12
C PHE A 186 30.11 58.63 15.20
N ALA A 187 30.87 57.65 15.74
CA ALA A 187 31.90 57.87 16.76
C ALA A 187 33.25 58.33 16.18
N GLU A 188 33.63 57.84 15.00
CA GLU A 188 34.75 58.35 14.20
C GLU A 188 34.20 59.34 13.17
N ARG A 189 34.82 60.52 13.00
CA ARG A 189 34.32 61.59 12.10
C ARG A 189 33.81 61.03 10.77
N PHE A 190 32.51 61.23 10.49
CA PHE A 190 31.79 60.78 9.29
C PHE A 190 32.59 61.15 8.01
N ASN A 191 33.21 60.17 7.35
CA ASN A 191 33.90 60.36 6.07
C ASN A 191 33.45 59.30 5.06
N LEU A 192 33.36 59.68 3.79
CA LEU A 192 32.82 58.86 2.70
C LEU A 192 33.51 57.49 2.55
N ALA A 193 34.79 57.39 2.94
CA ALA A 193 35.57 56.16 2.84
C ALA A 193 35.06 55.04 3.77
N SER A 194 34.69 55.35 5.01
CA SER A 194 34.19 54.34 5.96
C SER A 194 32.77 53.88 5.59
N LEU A 195 31.96 54.80 5.05
CA LEU A 195 30.64 54.51 4.49
C LEU A 195 30.74 53.57 3.28
N PHE A 196 31.69 53.80 2.39
CA PHE A 196 31.92 52.98 1.20
C PHE A 196 32.40 51.56 1.56
N LEU A 197 33.34 51.43 2.50
CA LEU A 197 33.82 50.12 2.97
C LEU A 197 32.72 49.32 3.67
N GLY A 198 31.92 49.96 4.53
CA GLY A 198 30.79 49.30 5.19
C GLY A 198 29.73 48.79 4.21
N LEU A 199 29.47 49.53 3.12
CA LEU A 199 28.58 49.08 2.04
C LEU A 199 29.15 47.90 1.24
N LEU A 200 30.47 47.88 1.03
CA LEU A 200 31.16 46.79 0.33
C LEU A 200 31.15 45.49 1.14
N ASP A 201 31.39 45.58 2.45
CA ASP A 201 31.34 44.43 3.36
C ASP A 201 29.91 43.89 3.50
N PHE A 202 28.92 44.77 3.57
CA PHE A 202 27.51 44.40 3.62
C PHE A 202 27.06 43.67 2.34
N THR A 203 27.44 44.21 1.17
CA THR A 203 27.09 43.58 -0.11
C THR A 203 27.76 42.21 -0.25
N LEU A 204 29.04 42.07 0.11
CA LEU A 204 29.74 40.78 0.11
C LEU A 204 29.08 39.76 1.05
N PHE A 205 28.71 40.18 2.26
CA PHE A 205 28.00 39.31 3.21
C PHE A 205 26.66 38.82 2.64
N MET A 206 25.87 39.71 2.03
CA MET A 206 24.58 39.35 1.41
C MET A 206 24.74 38.35 0.27
N PHE A 207 25.80 38.49 -0.55
CA PHE A 207 26.11 37.51 -1.61
C PHE A 207 26.44 36.12 -1.04
N ILE A 208 27.23 36.05 0.03
CA ILE A 208 27.58 34.77 0.67
C ILE A 208 26.35 34.13 1.31
N ALA A 209 25.55 34.90 2.04
CA ALA A 209 24.33 34.41 2.68
C ALA A 209 23.31 33.89 1.65
N ALA A 210 23.10 34.61 0.54
CA ALA A 210 22.25 34.17 -0.55
C ALA A 210 22.79 32.90 -1.23
N GLY A 211 24.12 32.82 -1.41
CA GLY A 211 24.79 31.64 -1.95
C GLY A 211 24.55 30.39 -1.11
N VAL A 212 24.80 30.46 0.20
CA VAL A 212 24.59 29.33 1.12
C VAL A 212 23.12 28.88 1.13
N LEU A 213 22.19 29.84 1.17
CA LEU A 213 20.76 29.57 1.17
C LEU A 213 20.27 28.90 -0.12
N SER A 214 20.81 29.30 -1.28
CA SER A 214 20.50 28.69 -2.57
C SER A 214 21.03 27.27 -2.71
N ILE A 215 22.19 26.96 -2.12
CA ILE A 215 22.76 25.60 -2.12
C ILE A 215 21.92 24.67 -1.23
N THR A 216 21.55 25.11 -0.02
CA THR A 216 20.76 24.30 0.90
C THR A 216 19.36 24.00 0.36
N THR A 217 18.69 25.00 -0.20
CA THR A 217 17.37 24.83 -0.85
C THR A 217 17.45 23.87 -2.04
N SER A 218 18.46 24.02 -2.89
CA SER A 218 18.67 23.12 -4.05
C SER A 218 18.87 21.66 -3.62
N LEU A 219 19.66 21.42 -2.56
CA LEU A 219 19.92 20.07 -2.05
C LEU A 219 18.64 19.41 -1.49
N LEU A 220 17.82 20.17 -0.78
CA LEU A 220 16.56 19.70 -0.20
C LEU A 220 15.50 19.41 -1.27
N ILE A 221 15.42 20.24 -2.31
CA ILE A 221 14.57 19.97 -3.49
C ILE A 221 15.00 18.66 -4.16
N VAL A 222 16.30 18.42 -4.33
CA VAL A 222 16.80 17.16 -4.90
C VAL A 222 16.43 15.96 -4.03
N LEU A 223 16.61 16.05 -2.70
CA LEU A 223 16.23 15.00 -1.75
C LEU A 223 14.73 14.69 -1.79
N SER A 224 13.88 15.71 -1.82
CA SER A 224 12.42 15.53 -1.91
C SER A 224 12.00 14.88 -3.24
N ILE A 225 12.60 15.28 -4.37
CA ILE A 225 12.36 14.64 -5.67
C ILE A 225 12.77 13.17 -5.63
N ILE A 226 13.91 12.83 -5.05
CA ILE A 226 14.36 11.44 -4.90
C ILE A 226 13.31 10.61 -4.15
N VAL A 227 12.83 11.10 -2.99
CA VAL A 227 11.82 10.41 -2.18
C VAL A 227 10.52 10.20 -2.97
N VAL A 228 10.05 11.23 -3.70
CA VAL A 228 8.85 11.13 -4.54
C VAL A 228 9.05 10.11 -5.65
N VAL A 229 10.16 10.16 -6.38
CA VAL A 229 10.48 9.26 -7.47
C VAL A 229 10.58 7.82 -6.99
N THR A 230 11.25 7.56 -5.87
CA THR A 230 11.34 6.20 -5.29
C THR A 230 9.97 5.65 -4.88
N THR A 231 9.08 6.51 -4.37
CA THR A 231 7.71 6.13 -3.97
C THR A 231 6.83 5.86 -5.20
N LEU A 232 6.96 6.65 -6.26
CA LEU A 232 6.25 6.41 -7.51
C LEU A 232 6.74 5.14 -8.21
N LEU A 233 8.05 4.86 -8.18
CA LEU A 233 8.65 3.65 -8.73
C LEU A 233 8.21 2.40 -7.97
N SER A 234 8.20 2.41 -6.64
CA SER A 234 7.70 1.29 -5.84
C SER A 234 6.22 1.03 -6.10
N ASN A 235 5.40 2.08 -6.23
CA ASN A 235 3.99 1.98 -6.60
C ASN A 235 3.79 1.46 -8.03
N ALA A 236 4.58 1.94 -9.01
CA ALA A 236 4.50 1.49 -10.39
C ALA A 236 4.95 0.02 -10.54
N LEU A 237 5.97 -0.39 -9.79
CA LEU A 237 6.40 -1.79 -9.74
C LEU A 237 5.30 -2.67 -9.14
N ALA A 238 4.69 -2.25 -8.04
CA ALA A 238 3.54 -2.94 -7.45
C ALA A 238 2.38 -3.08 -8.46
N LEU A 239 2.03 -2.03 -9.19
CA LEU A 239 1.00 -2.06 -10.24
C LEU A 239 1.37 -2.94 -11.45
N ARG A 240 2.66 -3.14 -11.72
CA ARG A 240 3.13 -3.99 -12.83
C ARG A 240 3.17 -5.47 -12.47
N ILE A 241 3.29 -5.80 -11.19
CA ILE A 241 3.18 -7.16 -10.66
C ILE A 241 1.70 -7.55 -10.51
N LEU A 242 0.77 -6.58 -10.47
CA LEU A 242 -0.65 -6.86 -10.63
C LEU A 242 -0.89 -7.42 -12.05
N PRO A 243 -1.57 -8.57 -12.20
CA PRO A 243 -2.10 -8.95 -13.50
C PRO A 243 -3.20 -7.94 -13.86
N PHE A 244 -2.84 -6.90 -14.61
CA PHE A 244 -3.80 -6.02 -15.27
C PHE A 244 -4.64 -6.91 -16.20
N ARG A 245 -5.80 -7.34 -15.72
CA ARG A 245 -6.83 -7.99 -16.53
C ARG A 245 -7.22 -7.01 -17.62
N ARG A 246 -6.69 -7.21 -18.83
CA ARG A 246 -7.10 -6.47 -20.03
C ARG A 246 -8.50 -6.94 -20.38
N PHE A 247 -9.52 -6.19 -19.95
CA PHE A 247 -10.87 -6.37 -20.44
C PHE A 247 -10.94 -5.80 -21.87
N PHE A 248 -11.18 -6.69 -22.84
CA PHE A 248 -11.46 -6.30 -24.22
C PHE A 248 -12.97 -6.26 -24.41
N ALA A 249 -13.51 -5.12 -24.82
CA ALA A 249 -14.84 -5.09 -25.42
C ALA A 249 -14.69 -5.46 -26.90
N TYR A 250 -15.55 -6.35 -27.37
CA TYR A 250 -15.70 -6.61 -28.80
C TYR A 250 -17.00 -6.00 -29.30
N THR A 251 -16.99 -5.56 -30.56
CA THR A 251 -18.21 -5.16 -31.28
C THR A 251 -18.27 -5.96 -32.57
N ILE A 252 -19.43 -6.54 -32.85
CA ILE A 252 -19.68 -7.28 -34.08
C ILE A 252 -20.44 -6.36 -35.04
N LYS A 253 -19.83 -6.03 -36.18
CA LYS A 253 -20.52 -5.45 -37.33
C LYS A 253 -20.24 -6.31 -38.56
N ASN A 254 -21.29 -6.71 -39.26
CA ASN A 254 -21.24 -7.50 -40.50
C ASN A 254 -20.34 -8.75 -40.39
N GLY A 255 -20.46 -9.49 -39.27
CA GLY A 255 -19.72 -10.74 -39.07
C GLY A 255 -18.21 -10.60 -38.82
N LYS A 256 -17.68 -9.38 -38.71
CA LYS A 256 -16.27 -9.14 -38.38
C LYS A 256 -16.13 -8.71 -36.92
N ILE A 257 -15.37 -9.48 -36.14
CA ILE A 257 -15.06 -9.18 -34.74
C ILE A 257 -13.92 -8.15 -34.73
N THR A 258 -14.17 -6.99 -34.13
CA THR A 258 -13.13 -5.97 -33.92
C THR A 258 -12.92 -5.76 -32.43
N TYR A 259 -11.70 -6.02 -31.94
CA TYR A 259 -11.31 -5.82 -30.55
C TYR A 259 -10.90 -4.36 -30.33
N LYS A 260 -11.53 -3.67 -29.37
CA LYS A 260 -11.05 -2.36 -28.90
C LYS A 260 -10.56 -2.48 -27.46
N PRO A 261 -9.37 -1.94 -27.14
CA PRO A 261 -8.93 -1.88 -25.75
C PRO A 261 -9.85 -0.93 -24.98
N ILE A 262 -10.47 -1.42 -23.91
CA ILE A 262 -11.15 -0.55 -22.94
C ILE A 262 -10.05 0.01 -22.05
N PHE A 263 -9.60 1.23 -22.35
CA PHE A 263 -8.89 2.01 -21.34
C PHE A 263 -9.96 2.48 -20.35
N LEU A 264 -9.94 1.93 -19.13
CA LEU A 264 -10.68 2.50 -17.99
C LEU A 264 -10.07 3.87 -17.67
N GLY A 265 -10.44 4.86 -18.49
CA GLY A 265 -10.27 6.27 -18.21
C GLY A 265 -11.28 6.68 -17.17
N GLN A 266 -10.77 7.35 -16.15
CA GLN A 266 -11.43 8.19 -15.15
C GLN A 266 -12.95 8.38 -15.32
N SER A 267 -13.73 7.90 -14.35
CA SER A 267 -14.73 8.72 -13.65
C SER A 267 -15.29 7.94 -12.46
N PHE A 268 -14.87 8.31 -11.25
CA PHE A 268 -15.61 7.97 -10.04
C PHE A 268 -16.69 9.04 -9.85
N TYR A 269 -17.93 8.66 -10.13
CA TYR A 269 -19.16 9.15 -9.50
C TYR A 269 -20.00 7.87 -9.39
N ILE A 270 -20.40 7.40 -8.21
CA ILE A 270 -21.23 8.03 -7.16
C ILE A 270 -20.76 7.49 -5.81
#